data_AF-A0A7J2HKK0-F1
#
_entry.id   AF-A0A7J2HKK0-F1
#
_cell.length_a   1.000
_cell.length_b   1.000
_cell.length_c   1.000
_cell.angle_alpha   90.00
_cell.angle_beta   90.00
_cell.angle_gamma   90.00
#
_symmetry.space_group_name_H-M   'P 1'
#
loop_
_entity.id
_entity.type
_entity.pdbx_description
1 polymer ?
#
loop_
_entity_poly.entity_id
_entity_poly.type
_entity_poly.pdbx_seq_one_letter_code
_entity_poly.pdbx_strand_id
1 'polypeptide(L)'
;FHGRGKRAGSYGALLMASYNPDKDVFESVCKVGSGFTDEDLAKLPELLEPHKIPHKHARVDSGMEADVWFEPKLVLEILGDEITISPIHRCCWGVVAEDGGLAIRFPRFTGRYRFDKSPEDATTSKEILEMYRTQLKKIAE
;
A
#
# COMPACT_ATOMS: atom_id res chain seq x y z
N PHE A 1 8.50 -6.66 -3.31
CA PHE A 1 8.55 -7.62 -4.44
C PHE A 1 9.83 -7.42 -5.21
N HIS A 2 10.51 -8.50 -5.60
CA HIS A 2 11.72 -8.43 -6.41
C HIS A 2 11.44 -7.86 -7.80
N GLY A 3 12.37 -7.01 -8.26
CA GLY A 3 12.35 -6.49 -9.61
C GLY A 3 12.70 -7.57 -10.63
N ARG A 4 12.18 -7.38 -11.85
CA ARG A 4 12.45 -8.22 -13.01
C ARG A 4 13.03 -7.35 -14.13
N GLY A 5 13.74 -7.97 -15.07
CA GLY A 5 14.34 -7.27 -16.21
C GLY A 5 15.31 -6.17 -15.78
N LYS A 6 15.07 -4.93 -16.22
CA LYS A 6 15.93 -3.76 -15.89
C LYS A 6 16.05 -3.47 -14.39
N ARG A 7 15.14 -3.99 -13.55
CA ARG A 7 15.15 -3.82 -12.09
C ARG A 7 15.58 -5.10 -11.35
N ALA A 8 16.13 -6.09 -12.05
CA ALA A 8 16.63 -7.31 -11.42
C ALA A 8 17.72 -6.98 -10.39
N GLY A 9 17.70 -7.68 -9.25
CA GLY A 9 18.63 -7.45 -8.14
C GLY A 9 18.18 -6.40 -7.12
N SER A 10 17.06 -5.70 -7.35
CA SER A 10 16.47 -4.75 -6.39
C SER A 10 14.96 -5.02 -6.20
N TYR A 11 14.23 -4.07 -5.61
CA TYR A 11 12.78 -4.10 -5.45
C TYR A 11 12.08 -3.50 -6.67
N GLY A 12 11.16 -4.24 -7.27
CA GLY A 12 10.40 -3.80 -8.44
C GLY A 12 9.06 -3.17 -8.11
N ALA A 13 8.50 -3.55 -6.96
CA ALA A 13 7.24 -3.01 -6.45
C ALA A 13 7.16 -3.16 -4.93
N LEU A 14 6.43 -2.26 -4.30
CA LEU A 14 6.11 -2.25 -2.87
C LEU A 14 4.65 -2.66 -2.66
N LEU A 15 4.42 -3.40 -1.58
CA LEU A 15 3.07 -3.65 -1.05
C LEU A 15 2.75 -2.50 -0.09
N MET A 16 1.68 -1.75 -0.38
CA MET A 16 1.25 -0.62 0.43
C MET A 16 -0.01 -0.98 1.22
N ALA A 17 -0.18 -0.33 2.37
CA ALA A 17 -1.30 -0.56 3.27
C ALA A 17 -1.86 0.76 3.81
N SER A 18 -3.15 0.77 4.13
CA SER A 18 -3.79 1.79 4.97
C SER A 18 -3.71 1.36 6.43
N TYR A 19 -3.86 2.32 7.36
CA TYR A 19 -3.91 2.01 8.79
C TYR A 19 -5.35 1.83 9.28
N ASN A 20 -5.62 0.78 10.05
CA ASN A 20 -6.90 0.55 10.71
C ASN A 20 -6.72 0.78 12.22
N PRO A 21 -7.11 1.96 12.76
CA PRO A 21 -6.93 2.28 14.17
C PRO A 21 -7.81 1.45 15.10
N ASP A 22 -8.93 0.90 14.61
CA ASP A 22 -9.85 0.11 15.45
C ASP A 22 -9.27 -1.28 15.77
N LYS A 23 -8.44 -1.82 14.86
CA LYS A 23 -7.79 -3.13 14.98
C LYS A 23 -6.29 -3.05 15.28
N ASP A 24 -5.71 -1.86 15.21
CA ASP A 24 -4.26 -1.62 15.27
C ASP A 24 -3.45 -2.42 14.22
N VAL A 25 -3.95 -2.47 12.98
CA VAL A 25 -3.29 -3.18 11.86
C VAL A 25 -3.19 -2.33 10.61
N PHE A 26 -2.25 -2.70 9.74
CA PHE A 26 -2.04 -2.16 8.40
C PHE A 26 -2.66 -3.11 7.38
N GLU A 27 -3.75 -2.67 6.74
CA GLU A 27 -4.51 -3.46 5.78
C GLU A 27 -4.03 -3.15 4.35
N SER A 28 -3.62 -4.17 3.59
CA SER A 28 -3.08 -3.92 2.24
C SER A 28 -4.11 -3.29 1.32
N VAL A 29 -3.67 -2.31 0.51
CA VAL A 29 -4.55 -1.50 -0.34
C VAL A 29 -4.04 -1.37 -1.78
N CYS A 30 -2.74 -1.53 -2.03
CA CYS A 30 -2.24 -1.63 -3.41
C CYS A 30 -0.85 -2.24 -3.49
N LYS A 31 -0.47 -2.64 -4.71
CA LYS A 31 0.91 -2.94 -5.10
C LYS A 31 1.38 -1.88 -6.09
N VAL A 32 2.41 -1.12 -5.73
CA VAL A 32 2.91 0.00 -6.54
C VAL A 32 4.31 -0.31 -7.08
N GLY A 33 4.48 -0.19 -8.39
CA GLY A 33 5.77 -0.34 -9.07
C GLY A 33 6.11 0.81 -10.03
N SER A 34 5.23 1.80 -10.17
CA SER A 34 5.39 2.95 -11.06
C SER A 34 5.54 4.23 -10.24
N GLY A 35 6.09 5.28 -10.87
CA GLY A 35 6.34 6.57 -10.21
C GLY A 35 7.69 6.68 -9.49
N PHE A 36 8.44 5.59 -9.37
CA PHE A 36 9.82 5.60 -8.87
C PHE A 36 10.80 6.00 -9.97
N THR A 37 11.64 6.99 -9.67
CA THR A 37 12.83 7.31 -10.46
C THR A 37 13.92 6.25 -10.23
N ASP A 38 14.95 6.22 -11.08
CA ASP A 38 16.08 5.32 -10.88
C ASP A 38 16.82 5.62 -9.55
N GLU A 39 16.86 6.89 -9.15
CA GLU A 39 17.41 7.31 -7.87
C GLU A 39 16.57 6.81 -6.68
N ASP A 40 15.24 6.85 -6.78
CA ASP A 40 14.35 6.30 -5.76
C ASP A 40 14.57 4.78 -5.59
N LEU A 41 14.64 4.06 -6.71
CA LEU A 41 14.85 2.61 -6.70
C LEU A 41 16.22 2.22 -6.11
N ALA A 42 17.24 3.07 -6.28
CA ALA A 42 18.55 2.85 -5.69
C ALA A 42 18.55 3.09 -4.17
N LYS A 43 17.73 4.02 -3.67
CA LYS A 43 17.62 4.33 -2.22
C LYS A 43 16.76 3.34 -1.44
N LEU A 44 15.77 2.72 -2.08
CA LEU A 44 14.82 1.81 -1.42
C LEU A 44 15.47 0.67 -0.62
N PRO A 45 16.49 -0.05 -1.15
CA PRO A 45 17.21 -1.07 -0.38
C PRO A 45 17.79 -0.54 0.93
N GLU A 46 18.49 0.60 0.88
CA GLU A 46 19.12 1.19 2.07
C GLU A 46 18.09 1.63 3.12
N LEU A 47 16.97 2.21 2.69
CA LEU A 47 15.90 2.66 3.59
C LEU A 47 15.16 1.49 4.25
N LEU A 48 15.03 0.36 3.58
CA LEU A 48 14.21 -0.77 4.04
C LEU A 48 15.01 -1.86 4.75
N GLU A 49 16.31 -2.01 4.47
CA GLU A 49 17.13 -3.06 5.07
C GLU A 49 17.10 -3.10 6.61
N PRO A 50 17.16 -1.96 7.34
CA PRO A 50 17.06 -1.96 8.80
C PRO A 50 15.75 -2.51 9.35
N HIS A 51 14.71 -2.57 8.52
CA HIS A 51 13.35 -2.97 8.88
C HIS A 51 12.97 -4.33 8.33
N LYS A 52 13.89 -5.04 7.68
CA LYS A 52 13.63 -6.32 7.04
C LYS A 52 13.37 -7.42 8.07
N ILE A 53 12.33 -8.21 7.84
CA ILE A 53 11.92 -9.32 8.71
C ILE A 53 11.65 -10.58 7.88
N PRO A 54 11.82 -11.79 8.46
CA PRO A 54 11.73 -13.04 7.71
C PRO A 54 10.29 -13.48 7.41
N HIS A 55 9.29 -12.85 8.03
CA HIS A 55 7.87 -13.21 7.89
C HIS A 55 6.99 -11.96 7.88
N LYS A 56 5.72 -12.12 7.46
CA LYS A 56 4.72 -11.05 7.56
C LYS A 56 4.62 -10.53 8.99
N HIS A 57 4.66 -9.21 9.16
CA HIS A 57 4.54 -8.58 10.47
C HIS A 57 3.14 -8.83 11.07
N ALA A 58 3.02 -9.01 12.39
CA ALA A 58 1.75 -9.34 13.05
C ALA A 58 0.67 -8.25 12.87
N ARG A 59 1.09 -6.98 12.79
CA ARG A 59 0.22 -5.83 12.48
C ARG A 59 -0.05 -5.67 10.97
N VAL A 60 0.34 -6.57 10.08
CA VAL A 60 0.09 -6.44 8.64
C VAL A 60 -0.95 -7.47 8.20
N ASP A 61 -2.10 -6.98 7.75
CA ASP A 61 -3.13 -7.79 7.12
C ASP A 61 -3.07 -7.64 5.60
N SER A 62 -2.79 -8.73 4.91
CA SER A 62 -2.67 -8.77 3.46
C SER A 62 -3.09 -10.13 2.93
N GLY A 63 -3.90 -10.13 1.87
CA GLY A 63 -4.16 -11.32 1.06
C GLY A 63 -3.11 -11.57 -0.02
N MET A 64 -2.12 -10.68 -0.16
CA MET A 64 -0.95 -10.89 -1.01
C MET A 64 0.26 -11.32 -0.18
N GLU A 65 1.00 -12.30 -0.71
CA GLU A 65 2.31 -12.70 -0.20
C GLU A 65 3.42 -11.89 -0.90
N ALA A 66 4.26 -11.21 -0.12
CA ALA A 66 5.39 -10.45 -0.64
C ALA A 66 6.66 -11.31 -0.65
N ASP A 67 7.55 -11.09 -1.62
CA ASP A 67 8.84 -11.81 -1.68
C ASP A 67 9.76 -11.49 -0.49
N VAL A 68 9.60 -10.30 0.11
CA VAL A 68 10.38 -9.82 1.25
C VAL A 68 9.43 -9.02 2.14
N TRP A 69 9.52 -9.25 3.45
CA TRP A 69 8.71 -8.57 4.46
C TRP A 69 9.53 -7.54 5.24
N PHE A 70 8.85 -6.50 5.69
CA PHE A 70 9.42 -5.40 6.47
C PHE A 70 8.50 -5.03 7.63
N GLU A 71 9.07 -4.49 8.71
CA GLU A 71 8.32 -3.77 9.71
C GLU A 71 7.63 -2.54 9.08
N PRO A 72 6.36 -2.25 9.40
CA PRO A 72 5.69 -1.03 8.96
C PRO A 72 6.39 0.18 9.55
N LYS A 73 7.18 0.88 8.74
CA LYS A 73 7.98 2.05 9.16
C LYS A 73 7.99 3.20 8.17
N LEU A 74 7.96 2.89 6.86
CA LEU A 74 8.10 3.89 5.81
C LEU A 74 6.74 4.27 5.22
N VAL A 75 6.42 5.57 5.22
CA VAL A 75 5.19 6.11 4.63
C VAL A 75 5.51 6.81 3.31
N LEU A 76 4.82 6.41 2.24
CA LEU A 76 4.94 7.01 0.91
C LEU A 76 3.61 7.63 0.52
N GLU A 77 3.68 8.78 -0.16
CA GLU A 77 2.51 9.35 -0.81
C GLU A 77 2.26 8.63 -2.15
N ILE A 78 1.06 8.07 -2.28
CA ILE A 78 0.61 7.32 -3.45
C ILE A 78 -0.58 8.04 -4.07
N LEU A 79 -0.51 8.23 -5.39
CA LEU A 79 -1.63 8.69 -6.20
C LEU A 79 -2.27 7.49 -6.92
N GLY A 80 -3.58 7.50 -7.09
CA GLY A 80 -4.29 6.57 -7.97
C GLY A 80 -5.45 7.27 -8.67
N ASP A 81 -6.01 6.60 -9.67
CA ASP A 81 -7.08 7.18 -10.49
C ASP A 81 -8.45 6.98 -9.82
N GLU A 82 -8.69 5.82 -9.21
CA GLU A 82 -9.93 5.47 -8.52
C GLU A 82 -9.69 4.41 -7.43
N ILE A 83 -10.69 4.20 -6.57
CA ILE A 83 -10.74 3.09 -5.62
C ILE A 83 -11.73 2.05 -6.13
N THR A 84 -11.32 0.78 -6.16
CA THR A 84 -12.10 -0.34 -6.69
C THR A 84 -12.22 -1.47 -5.67
N ILE A 85 -13.24 -2.31 -5.82
CA ILE A 85 -13.35 -3.56 -5.06
C ILE A 85 -12.23 -4.51 -5.51
N SER A 86 -11.58 -5.17 -4.56
CA SER A 86 -10.48 -6.09 -4.78
C SER A 86 -10.72 -7.42 -4.08
N PRO A 87 -10.48 -8.57 -4.76
CA PRO A 87 -10.57 -9.88 -4.14
C PRO A 87 -9.31 -10.27 -3.33
N ILE A 88 -8.29 -9.41 -3.26
CA ILE A 88 -6.99 -9.75 -2.62
C ILE A 88 -6.52 -8.74 -1.57
N HIS A 89 -6.88 -7.47 -1.71
CA HIS A 89 -6.49 -6.41 -0.78
C HIS A 89 -7.44 -6.38 0.41
N ARG A 90 -6.89 -6.23 1.62
CA ARG A 90 -7.62 -6.42 2.88
C ARG A 90 -8.20 -5.14 3.45
N CYS A 91 -7.82 -3.97 2.92
CA CYS A 91 -8.42 -2.70 3.31
C CYS A 91 -9.94 -2.79 3.17
N CYS A 92 -10.68 -2.54 4.25
CA CYS A 92 -12.15 -2.58 4.26
C CYS A 92 -12.77 -3.92 3.79
N TRP A 93 -12.08 -5.04 4.03
CA TRP A 93 -12.59 -6.37 3.68
C TRP A 93 -13.97 -6.64 4.30
N GLY A 94 -14.93 -7.12 3.50
CA GLY A 94 -16.27 -7.45 3.97
C GLY A 94 -17.19 -6.24 4.18
N VAL A 95 -16.69 -5.01 4.00
CA VAL A 95 -17.47 -3.79 4.29
C VAL A 95 -18.31 -3.35 3.10
N VAL A 96 -17.76 -3.46 1.89
CA VAL A 96 -18.43 -3.08 0.63
C VAL A 96 -18.86 -4.31 -0.17
N ALA A 97 -18.06 -5.38 -0.14
CA ALA A 97 -18.34 -6.66 -0.76
C ALA A 97 -18.05 -7.78 0.25
N GLU A 98 -18.89 -8.81 0.29
CA GLU A 98 -18.81 -9.90 1.27
C GLU A 98 -17.43 -10.60 1.25
N ASP A 99 -16.91 -10.89 0.05
CA ASP A 99 -15.61 -11.53 -0.17
C ASP A 99 -14.66 -10.60 -0.94
N GLY A 100 -14.50 -9.37 -0.44
CA GLY A 100 -13.59 -8.40 -1.04
C GLY A 100 -13.30 -7.19 -0.17
N GLY A 101 -12.15 -6.59 -0.39
CA GLY A 101 -11.75 -5.30 0.17
C GLY A 101 -11.70 -4.21 -0.90
N LEU A 102 -11.04 -3.11 -0.58
CA LEU A 102 -10.82 -1.97 -1.46
C LEU A 102 -9.35 -1.92 -1.89
N ALA A 103 -9.13 -1.44 -3.11
CA ALA A 103 -7.80 -1.21 -3.64
C ALA A 103 -7.71 0.07 -4.46
N ILE A 104 -6.51 0.67 -4.48
CA ILE A 104 -6.21 1.82 -5.34
C ILE A 104 -5.88 1.31 -6.74
N ARG A 105 -6.60 1.80 -7.75
CA ARG A 105 -6.35 1.50 -9.16
C ARG A 105 -5.31 2.45 -9.75
N PHE A 106 -4.43 1.88 -10.57
CA PHE A 106 -3.28 2.57 -11.18
C PHE A 106 -2.44 3.36 -10.16
N PRO A 107 -2.00 2.72 -9.05
CA PRO A 107 -1.22 3.40 -8.04
C PRO A 107 0.13 3.83 -8.63
N ARG A 108 0.55 5.06 -8.32
CA ARG A 108 1.84 5.65 -8.68
C ARG A 108 2.43 6.32 -7.46
N PHE A 109 3.71 6.07 -7.19
CA PHE A 109 4.45 6.84 -6.21
C PHE A 109 4.63 8.29 -6.72
N THR A 110 4.44 9.28 -5.85
CA THR A 110 4.52 10.70 -6.24
C THR A 110 5.93 11.30 -6.17
N GLY A 111 6.92 10.53 -5.70
CA GLY A 111 8.26 11.04 -5.38
C GLY A 111 8.38 11.54 -3.93
N ARG A 112 7.30 11.50 -3.15
CA ARG A 112 7.28 12.04 -1.78
C ARG A 112 7.29 10.95 -0.72
N TYR A 113 8.46 10.76 -0.10
CA TYR A 113 8.59 10.03 1.16
C TYR A 113 8.10 10.93 2.30
N ARG A 114 7.23 10.39 3.14
CA ARG A 114 6.62 11.10 4.27
C ARG A 114 7.37 10.80 5.55
N PHE A 115 8.65 11.21 5.61
CA PHE A 115 9.46 11.08 6.83
C PHE A 115 8.93 11.91 8.01
N ASP A 116 8.02 12.84 7.72
CA ASP A 116 7.26 13.62 8.69
C ASP A 116 6.08 12.86 9.31
N LYS A 117 5.80 11.62 8.85
CA LYS A 117 4.69 10.78 9.33
C LYS A 117 5.20 9.48 9.94
N SER A 118 4.59 9.11 11.06
CA SER A 118 4.66 7.73 11.55
C SER A 118 3.74 6.81 10.72
N PRO A 119 3.94 5.48 10.73
CA PRO A 119 3.02 4.53 10.10
C PRO A 119 1.57 4.72 10.54
N GLU A 120 1.35 5.02 11.82
CA GLU A 120 0.02 5.26 12.40
C GLU A 120 -0.63 6.56 11.90
N ASP A 121 0.14 7.48 11.31
CA ASP A 121 -0.36 8.70 10.65
C ASP A 121 -0.69 8.47 9.15
N ALA A 122 -0.56 7.24 8.65
CA ALA A 122 -0.94 6.89 7.28
C ALA A 122 -2.45 7.06 7.06
N THR A 123 -2.85 7.16 5.80
CA THR A 123 -4.28 7.17 5.44
C THR A 123 -4.97 5.95 6.04
N THR A 124 -6.11 6.20 6.70
CA THR A 124 -6.85 5.18 7.41
C THR A 124 -7.78 4.41 6.48
N SER A 125 -8.11 3.16 6.84
CA SER A 125 -9.12 2.37 6.10
C SER A 125 -10.48 3.08 6.04
N LYS A 126 -10.84 3.86 7.07
CA LYS A 126 -12.06 4.69 7.09
C LYS A 126 -12.02 5.80 6.04
N GLU A 127 -10.89 6.50 5.90
CA GLU A 127 -10.70 7.53 4.87
C GLU A 127 -10.76 6.91 3.46
N ILE A 128 -10.14 5.74 3.24
CA ILE A 128 -10.24 5.02 1.96
C ILE A 128 -11.70 4.67 1.62
N LEU A 129 -12.47 4.19 2.60
CA LEU A 129 -13.89 3.90 2.42
C LEU A 129 -14.71 5.15 2.08
N GLU A 130 -14.42 6.27 2.72
CA GLU A 130 -15.09 7.55 2.45
C GLU A 130 -14.79 8.06 1.04
N MET A 131 -13.53 7.99 0.61
CA MET A 131 -13.11 8.33 -0.75
C MET A 131 -13.84 7.46 -1.78
N TYR A 132 -13.95 6.15 -1.54
CA TYR A 132 -14.69 5.23 -2.41
C TYR A 132 -16.17 5.59 -2.52
N ARG A 133 -16.84 5.85 -1.39
CA ARG A 133 -18.26 6.25 -1.39
C ARG A 133 -18.49 7.58 -2.09
N THR A 134 -17.56 8.52 -1.95
CA THR A 134 -17.62 9.82 -2.61
C THR A 134 -17.46 9.71 -4.13
N GLN A 135 -16.56 8.83 -4.59
CA GLN A 135 -16.40 8.52 -6.00
C GLN A 135 -17.71 8.01 -6.63
N LEU A 136 -18.42 7.07 -5.97
CA LEU A 136 -19.68 6.54 -6.49
C LEU A 136 -20.77 7.61 -6.62
N LYS A 137 -20.85 8.56 -5.67
CA LYS A 137 -21.80 9.68 -5.75
C LYS A 137 -21.57 10.54 -6.99
N LYS A 138 -20.31 10.86 -7.30
CA LYS A 138 -19.94 11.66 -8.47
C LYS A 138 -20.23 10.98 -9.81
N ILE A 139 -20.28 9.65 -9.85
CA ILE A 139 -20.61 8.89 -11.06
C ILE A 139 -22.14 8.86 -11.29
N ALA A 140 -22.92 8.98 -10.21
CA ALA A 140 -24.38 8.98 -10.27
C ALA A 140 -24.99 10.36 -10.60
N GLU A 141 -24.19 11.43 -10.55
CA GLU A 141 -24.52 12.80 -10.98
C GLU A 141 -24.20 13.02 -12.46
#